data_AF-A0A101UYR9-F1
#
_entry.id   AF-A0A101UYR9-F1
#
_cell.length_a   1.000
_cell.length_b   1.000
_cell.length_c   1.000
_cell.angle_alpha   90.00
_cell.angle_beta   90.00
_cell.angle_gamma   90.00
#
_symmetry.space_group_name_H-M   'P 1'
#
loop_
_entity.id
_entity.type
_entity.pdbx_description
1 polymer ?
#
loop_
_entity_poly.entity_id
_entity_poly.type
_entity_poly.pdbx_seq_one_letter_code
_entity_poly.pdbx_strand_id
1 'polypeptide(L)'
;MLTIVHNMAQEKTTGLRSSRLHLLVPFTAAALIAALFFAAPQPYEAVDLLTEYATDWHITAYGVVFTAYLGAALFSASRLCWRRGRQPDTGLLGRGLRLTGIGTTIGIAYAAHRVVSVTLGFLDHSPIPASASEMISGLLFFGALLFILSGSTLPAAGGLRRWSREYRDLLQLYPLWQSLTDAVPVVRLDPPRSRISETLFPRHVHDRLYRRTIEIRDAVLTLSDHGPRQPS
;
A
#
# COMPACT_ATOMS: atom_id res chain seq x y z
N MET A 1 2.05 -34.67 -24.18
CA MET A 1 1.10 -34.24 -23.12
C MET A 1 1.70 -34.33 -21.72
N LEU A 2 2.43 -35.40 -21.37
CA LEU A 2 3.11 -35.58 -20.07
C LEU A 2 4.10 -34.47 -19.69
N THR A 3 4.84 -33.90 -20.66
CA THR A 3 5.84 -32.85 -20.41
C THR A 3 5.20 -31.52 -19.98
N ILE A 4 4.00 -31.21 -20.48
CA ILE A 4 3.25 -29.99 -20.11
C ILE A 4 2.71 -30.11 -18.68
N VAL A 5 2.22 -31.29 -18.32
CA VAL A 5 1.72 -31.56 -16.96
C VAL A 5 2.88 -31.54 -15.94
N HIS A 6 4.06 -32.04 -16.31
CA HIS A 6 5.23 -31.99 -15.42
C HIS A 6 5.76 -30.56 -15.23
N ASN A 7 5.77 -29.75 -16.29
CA ASN A 7 6.20 -28.35 -16.22
C ASN A 7 5.24 -27.50 -15.37
N MET A 8 3.92 -27.68 -15.53
CA MET A 8 2.89 -27.02 -14.72
C MET A 8 2.93 -27.43 -13.23
N ALA A 9 3.32 -28.67 -12.93
CA ALA A 9 3.50 -29.14 -11.56
C ALA A 9 4.76 -28.55 -10.90
N GLN A 10 5.87 -28.39 -11.65
CA GLN A 10 7.06 -27.69 -11.16
C GLN A 10 6.84 -26.19 -10.96
N GLU A 11 6.08 -25.53 -11.83
CA GLU A 11 5.74 -24.10 -11.71
C GLU A 11 4.85 -23.83 -10.47
N LYS A 12 3.86 -24.69 -10.21
CA LYS A 12 3.02 -24.58 -9.00
C LYS A 12 3.80 -24.82 -7.71
N THR A 13 4.70 -25.79 -7.67
CA THR A 13 5.44 -26.15 -6.44
C THR A 13 6.51 -25.12 -6.07
N THR A 14 7.20 -24.55 -7.06
CA THR A 14 8.15 -23.44 -6.85
C THR A 14 7.44 -22.13 -6.46
N GLY A 15 6.30 -21.82 -7.09
CA GLY A 15 5.47 -20.66 -6.76
C GLY A 15 4.87 -20.71 -5.34
N LEU A 16 4.39 -21.87 -4.89
CA LEU A 16 3.82 -22.04 -3.55
C LEU A 16 4.86 -21.95 -2.44
N ARG A 17 6.07 -22.51 -2.63
CA ARG A 17 7.15 -22.47 -1.64
C ARG A 17 7.72 -21.06 -1.47
N SER A 18 7.86 -20.32 -2.57
CA SER A 18 8.25 -18.90 -2.57
C SER A 18 7.17 -18.01 -1.96
N SER A 19 5.90 -18.18 -2.33
CA SER A 19 4.77 -17.42 -1.79
C SER A 19 4.58 -17.62 -0.29
N ARG A 20 4.70 -18.86 0.21
CA ARG A 20 4.69 -19.16 1.64
C ARG A 20 5.89 -18.54 2.35
N LEU A 21 7.09 -18.57 1.80
CA LEU A 21 8.25 -17.88 2.40
C LEU A 21 8.03 -16.36 2.49
N HIS A 22 7.45 -15.74 1.45
CA HIS A 22 7.17 -14.31 1.42
C HIS A 22 6.07 -13.86 2.39
N LEU A 23 5.15 -14.76 2.78
CA LEU A 23 4.10 -14.54 3.78
C LEU A 23 4.55 -14.95 5.20
N LEU A 24 5.41 -15.98 5.30
CA LEU A 24 5.94 -16.44 6.57
C LEU A 24 6.86 -15.40 7.19
N VAL A 25 7.73 -14.74 6.42
CA VAL A 25 8.63 -13.71 6.94
C VAL A 25 7.90 -12.56 7.68
N PRO A 26 6.85 -11.92 7.12
CA PRO A 26 6.11 -10.89 7.85
C PRO A 26 5.28 -11.48 9.00
N PHE A 27 4.81 -12.73 8.91
CA PHE A 27 4.04 -13.37 9.97
C PHE A 27 4.92 -13.79 11.15
N THR A 28 6.12 -14.30 10.89
CA THR A 28 7.13 -14.63 11.90
C THR A 28 7.68 -13.37 12.53
N ALA A 29 7.85 -12.30 11.75
CA ALA A 29 8.18 -10.98 12.30
C ALA A 29 7.05 -10.50 13.22
N ALA A 30 5.81 -10.45 12.73
CA ALA A 30 4.63 -10.05 13.52
C ALA A 30 4.48 -10.85 14.82
N ALA A 31 4.67 -12.17 14.75
CA ALA A 31 4.62 -13.05 15.91
C ALA A 31 5.77 -12.80 16.89
N LEU A 32 6.99 -12.56 16.40
CA LEU A 32 8.15 -12.22 17.24
C LEU A 32 7.95 -10.88 17.94
N ILE A 33 7.39 -9.89 17.24
CA ILE A 33 7.09 -8.55 17.76
C ILE A 33 5.98 -8.62 18.81
N ALA A 34 4.91 -9.38 18.53
CA ALA A 34 3.83 -9.59 19.49
C ALA A 34 4.34 -10.32 20.74
N ALA A 35 5.17 -11.36 20.57
CA ALA A 35 5.78 -12.08 21.68
C ALA A 35 6.68 -11.18 22.53
N LEU A 36 7.49 -10.32 21.89
CA LEU A 36 8.35 -9.36 22.59
C LEU A 36 7.53 -8.25 23.27
N PHE A 37 6.40 -7.82 22.68
CA PHE A 37 5.48 -6.85 23.27
C PHE A 37 4.81 -7.39 24.53
N PHE A 38 4.36 -8.65 24.53
CA PHE A 38 3.75 -9.29 25.71
C PHE A 38 4.77 -9.73 26.76
N ALA A 39 6.02 -9.97 26.37
CA ALA A 39 7.10 -10.34 27.30
C ALA A 39 7.76 -9.13 27.99
N ALA A 40 7.57 -7.91 27.46
CA ALA A 40 8.06 -6.70 28.11
C ALA A 40 7.10 -6.30 29.26
N PRO A 41 7.57 -6.22 30.53
CA PRO A 41 6.75 -5.70 31.62
C PRO A 41 6.42 -4.24 31.32
N GLN A 42 5.13 -3.91 31.25
CA GLN A 42 4.63 -2.59 30.87
C GLN A 42 4.49 -1.70 32.12
N PRO A 43 5.33 -0.67 32.35
CA PRO A 43 5.05 0.33 33.36
C PRO A 43 4.18 1.42 32.72
N TYR A 44 3.10 1.72 33.43
CA TYR A 44 2.10 2.73 33.15
C TYR A 44 2.72 4.14 33.04
N GLU A 45 2.25 4.89 32.04
CA GLU A 45 2.36 6.34 31.81
C GLU A 45 3.72 7.04 32.01
N ALA A 46 4.35 7.45 30.90
CA ALA A 46 5.31 8.55 30.90
C ALA A 46 5.11 9.42 29.65
N VAL A 47 4.80 10.69 29.89
CA VAL A 47 4.44 11.71 28.88
C VAL A 47 5.67 12.31 28.18
N ASP A 48 6.87 12.12 28.73
CA ASP A 48 8.12 12.51 28.06
C ASP A 48 9.27 11.55 28.42
N LEU A 49 9.35 10.44 27.68
CA LEU A 49 10.28 9.32 27.94
C LEU A 49 11.76 9.66 27.72
N LEU A 50 12.07 10.76 27.03
CA LEU A 50 13.43 11.09 26.57
C LEU A 50 14.25 11.91 27.58
N THR A 51 13.59 12.59 28.52
CA THR A 51 14.23 13.56 29.42
C THR A 51 14.34 13.06 30.85
N GLU A 52 13.42 12.20 31.32
CA GLU A 52 13.37 11.75 32.72
C GLU A 52 14.15 10.44 32.97
N TYR A 53 14.52 9.70 31.92
CA TYR A 53 15.00 8.32 32.03
C TYR A 53 16.43 8.07 31.52
N ALA A 54 17.24 9.12 31.41
CA ALA A 54 18.61 9.06 30.90
C ALA A 54 19.59 8.17 31.70
N THR A 55 19.19 7.59 32.83
CA THR A 55 20.07 6.88 33.76
C THR A 55 19.79 5.38 33.88
N ASP A 56 18.69 4.85 33.31
CA ASP A 56 18.30 3.44 33.51
C ASP A 56 18.63 2.56 32.29
N TRP A 57 19.39 1.49 32.52
CA TRP A 57 19.86 0.59 31.46
C TRP A 57 18.70 -0.13 30.76
N HIS A 58 17.58 -0.36 31.46
CA HIS A 58 16.39 -1.01 30.92
C HIS A 58 15.75 -0.23 29.78
N ILE A 59 15.71 1.09 29.88
CA ILE A 59 15.06 1.98 28.90
C ILE A 59 15.93 2.11 27.67
N THR A 60 17.25 2.09 27.87
CA THR A 60 18.16 2.04 26.75
C THR A 60 18.08 0.70 26.02
N ALA A 61 18.05 -0.43 26.74
CA ALA A 61 17.86 -1.74 26.14
C ALA A 61 16.54 -1.81 25.34
N TYR A 62 15.45 -1.28 25.91
CA TYR A 62 14.17 -1.14 25.21
C TYR A 62 14.30 -0.29 23.95
N GLY A 63 14.91 0.89 24.03
CA GLY A 63 15.11 1.79 22.89
C GLY A 63 15.93 1.16 21.77
N VAL A 64 16.98 0.39 22.09
CA VAL A 64 17.79 -0.35 21.11
C VAL A 64 16.97 -1.44 20.43
N VAL A 65 16.25 -2.25 21.20
CA VAL A 65 15.39 -3.32 20.66
C VAL A 65 14.31 -2.74 19.77
N PHE A 66 13.63 -1.68 20.22
CA PHE A 66 12.61 -0.98 19.45
C PHE A 66 13.17 -0.41 18.14
N THR A 67 14.33 0.25 18.20
CA THR A 67 14.98 0.85 17.04
C THR A 67 15.45 -0.21 16.04
N ALA A 68 16.01 -1.32 16.52
CA ALA A 68 16.42 -2.45 15.69
C ALA A 68 15.22 -3.10 15.01
N TYR A 69 14.12 -3.28 15.73
CA TYR A 69 12.86 -3.74 15.18
C TYR A 69 12.34 -2.80 14.08
N LEU A 70 12.30 -1.50 14.34
CA LEU A 70 11.89 -0.49 13.36
C LEU A 70 12.79 -0.54 12.11
N GLY A 71 14.10 -0.69 12.28
CA GLY A 71 15.06 -0.86 11.19
C GLY A 71 14.77 -2.10 10.33
N ALA A 72 14.47 -3.24 10.95
CA ALA A 72 14.10 -4.48 10.24
C ALA A 72 12.78 -4.34 9.45
N ALA A 73 11.79 -3.64 10.03
CA ALA A 73 10.53 -3.34 9.34
C ALA A 73 10.78 -2.42 8.13
N LEU A 74 11.57 -1.36 8.30
CA LEU A 74 11.96 -0.44 7.22
C LEU A 74 12.77 -1.12 6.13
N PHE A 75 13.65 -2.07 6.46
CA PHE A 75 14.39 -2.88 5.49
C PHE A 75 13.45 -3.73 4.64
N SER A 76 12.49 -4.39 5.27
CA SER A 76 11.49 -5.20 4.58
C SER A 76 10.62 -4.36 3.64
N ALA A 77 10.16 -3.20 4.13
CA ALA A 77 9.42 -2.21 3.34
C ALA A 77 10.25 -1.69 2.17
N SER A 78 11.51 -1.29 2.42
CA SER A 78 12.46 -0.84 1.39
C SER A 78 12.58 -1.88 0.28
N ARG A 79 12.85 -3.14 0.63
CA ARG A 79 13.03 -4.23 -0.34
C ARG A 79 11.78 -4.40 -1.22
N LEU A 80 10.59 -4.34 -0.63
CA LEU A 80 9.33 -4.46 -1.35
C LEU A 80 9.10 -3.25 -2.28
N CYS A 81 9.30 -2.04 -1.77
CA CYS A 81 9.20 -0.79 -2.51
C CYS A 81 10.15 -0.76 -3.71
N TRP A 82 11.41 -1.15 -3.53
CA TRP A 82 12.40 -1.22 -4.60
C TRP A 82 12.07 -2.29 -5.63
N ARG A 83 11.68 -3.50 -5.20
CA ARG A 83 11.32 -4.60 -6.11
C ARG A 83 10.10 -4.25 -6.96
N ARG A 84 9.05 -3.71 -6.34
CA ARG A 84 7.81 -3.32 -7.03
C ARG A 84 7.99 -2.05 -7.87
N GLY A 85 8.74 -1.07 -7.35
CA GLY A 85 9.01 0.19 -8.06
C GLY A 85 9.93 0.05 -9.27
N ARG A 86 10.70 -1.04 -9.37
CA ARG A 86 11.54 -1.36 -10.53
C ARG A 86 10.81 -2.14 -11.63
N GLN A 87 9.57 -2.58 -11.40
CA GLN A 87 8.81 -3.29 -12.43
C GLN A 87 8.46 -2.34 -13.60
N PRO A 88 8.65 -2.80 -14.86
CA PRO A 88 8.11 -2.11 -16.04
C PRO A 88 6.60 -1.90 -15.88
N ASP A 89 6.04 -0.86 -16.51
CA ASP A 89 4.60 -0.53 -16.54
C ASP A 89 3.96 0.02 -15.24
N THR A 90 4.73 0.27 -14.19
CA THR A 90 4.17 0.78 -12.92
C THR A 90 3.89 2.30 -12.90
N GLY A 91 4.31 3.06 -13.91
CA GLY A 91 3.96 4.48 -14.07
C GLY A 91 4.20 5.35 -12.82
N LEU A 92 3.18 6.09 -12.37
CA LEU A 92 3.22 6.94 -11.16
C LEU A 92 3.33 6.12 -9.86
N LEU A 93 2.73 4.93 -9.81
CA LEU A 93 2.84 4.02 -8.66
C LEU A 93 4.29 3.58 -8.45
N GLY A 94 4.99 3.26 -9.53
CA GLY A 94 6.41 2.90 -9.49
C GLY A 94 7.30 4.03 -8.97
N ARG A 95 7.03 5.27 -9.38
CA ARG A 95 7.75 6.46 -8.90
C ARG A 95 7.52 6.72 -7.42
N GLY A 96 6.26 6.62 -6.96
CA GLY A 96 5.93 6.74 -5.53
C GLY A 96 6.63 5.69 -4.67
N LEU A 97 6.59 4.42 -5.11
CA LEU A 97 7.28 3.33 -4.42
C LEU A 97 8.80 3.54 -4.34
N ARG A 98 9.44 4.11 -5.37
CA ARG A 98 10.87 4.45 -5.30
C ARG A 98 11.16 5.55 -4.27
N LEU A 99 10.32 6.58 -4.20
CA LEU A 99 10.46 7.66 -3.22
C LEU A 99 10.26 7.14 -1.78
N THR A 100 9.25 6.31 -1.55
CA THR A 100 9.08 5.63 -0.27
C THR A 100 10.25 4.69 0.03
N GLY A 101 10.80 4.02 -0.99
CA GLY A 101 12.02 3.22 -0.89
C GLY A 101 13.24 4.03 -0.44
N ILE A 102 13.40 5.25 -0.95
CA ILE A 102 14.46 6.18 -0.53
C ILE A 102 14.24 6.60 0.93
N GLY A 103 13.03 7.02 1.30
CA GLY A 103 12.73 7.44 2.67
C GLY A 103 12.92 6.33 3.70
N THR A 104 12.50 5.11 3.36
CA THR A 104 12.72 3.93 4.22
C THR A 104 14.21 3.57 4.34
N THR A 105 15.02 3.73 3.30
CA THR A 105 16.48 3.56 3.41
C THR A 105 17.14 4.63 4.30
N ILE A 106 16.68 5.88 4.24
CA ILE A 106 17.14 6.94 5.14
C ILE A 106 16.75 6.60 6.59
N GLY A 107 15.54 6.06 6.81
CA GLY A 107 15.10 5.60 8.13
C GLY A 107 15.93 4.43 8.69
N ILE A 108 16.44 3.53 7.84
CA ILE A 108 17.40 2.50 8.28
C ILE A 108 18.72 3.13 8.73
N ALA A 109 19.20 4.14 8.00
CA ALA A 109 20.41 4.87 8.40
C ALA A 109 20.21 5.60 9.75
N TYR A 110 19.03 6.19 9.99
CA TYR A 110 18.65 6.72 11.30
C TYR A 110 18.70 5.65 12.40
N ALA A 111 18.08 4.50 12.16
CA ALA A 111 18.04 3.41 13.14
C ALA A 111 19.45 2.90 13.47
N ALA A 112 20.29 2.73 12.45
CA ALA A 112 21.70 2.34 12.63
C ALA A 112 22.49 3.40 13.40
N HIS A 113 22.34 4.68 13.06
CA HIS A 113 22.99 5.79 13.77
C HIS A 113 22.58 5.81 15.24
N ARG A 114 21.28 5.66 15.54
CA ARG A 114 20.79 5.66 16.93
C ARG A 114 21.31 4.48 17.73
N VAL A 115 21.33 3.27 17.16
CA VAL A 115 21.92 2.08 17.82
C VAL A 115 23.41 2.30 18.08
N VAL A 116 24.16 2.81 17.10
CA VAL A 116 25.60 3.08 17.25
C VAL A 116 25.85 4.13 18.32
N SER A 117 25.15 5.27 18.29
CA SER A 117 25.31 6.34 19.29
C SER A 117 25.03 5.84 20.71
N VAL A 118 23.97 5.04 20.87
CA VAL A 118 23.63 4.44 22.16
C VAL A 118 24.72 3.47 22.61
N THR A 119 25.13 2.54 21.74
CA THR A 119 26.13 1.51 22.10
C THR A 119 27.47 2.16 22.47
N LEU A 120 27.89 3.19 21.73
CA LEU A 120 29.11 3.94 22.00
C LEU A 120 29.04 4.75 23.30
N GLY A 121 27.87 5.35 23.60
CA GLY A 121 27.61 6.00 24.87
C GLY A 121 27.73 5.05 26.07
N PHE A 122 27.30 3.78 25.92
CA PHE A 122 27.50 2.75 26.95
C PHE A 122 28.96 2.35 27.16
N LEU A 123 29.81 2.52 26.16
CA LEU A 123 31.24 2.22 26.23
C LEU A 123 32.07 3.44 26.71
N ASP A 124 31.44 4.52 27.17
CA ASP A 124 32.07 5.82 27.47
C ASP A 124 32.90 6.40 26.31
N HIS A 125 32.61 5.95 25.08
CA HIS A 125 33.27 6.41 23.86
C HIS A 125 32.31 7.34 23.12
N SER A 126 32.44 8.65 23.27
CA SER A 126 31.66 9.62 22.48
C SER A 126 32.55 10.34 21.45
N PRO A 127 32.77 9.76 20.25
CA PRO A 127 33.61 10.39 19.22
C PRO A 127 32.97 11.64 18.59
N ILE A 128 31.66 11.84 18.78
CA ILE A 128 30.89 12.95 18.21
C ILE A 128 30.25 13.76 19.35
N PRO A 129 30.23 15.11 19.29
CA PRO A 129 29.50 15.92 20.25
C PRO A 129 28.01 15.57 20.27
N ALA A 130 27.40 15.49 21.46
CA ALA A 130 25.99 15.13 21.61
C ALA A 130 25.05 15.99 20.75
N SER A 131 25.32 17.29 20.64
CA SER A 131 24.56 18.23 19.81
C SER A 131 24.62 17.90 18.31
N ALA A 132 25.77 17.46 17.80
CA ALA A 132 25.93 17.06 16.41
C ALA A 132 25.22 15.73 16.12
N SER A 133 25.26 14.76 17.06
CA SER A 133 24.54 13.49 16.94
C SER A 133 23.02 13.69 16.93
N GLU A 134 22.49 14.58 17.77
CA GLU A 134 21.07 14.94 17.78
C GLU A 134 20.65 15.66 16.48
N MET A 135 21.47 16.58 15.96
CA MET A 135 21.20 17.24 14.68
C MET A 135 21.14 16.25 13.50
N ILE A 136 22.10 15.31 13.43
CA ILE A 136 22.13 14.25 12.41
C ILE A 136 20.88 13.35 12.53
N SER A 137 20.55 12.95 13.76
CA SER A 137 19.38 12.12 14.05
C SER A 137 18.08 12.81 13.60
N GLY A 138 17.92 14.09 13.93
CA GLY A 138 16.78 14.90 13.49
C GLY A 138 16.69 14.99 11.96
N LEU A 139 17.80 15.29 11.29
CA LEU A 139 17.81 15.44 9.83
C LEU A 139 17.47 14.11 9.12
N LEU A 140 17.99 12.99 9.60
CA LEU A 140 17.65 11.66 9.08
C LEU A 140 16.17 11.32 9.33
N PHE A 141 15.64 11.64 10.51
CA PHE A 141 14.24 11.39 10.85
C PHE A 141 13.29 12.20 9.97
N PHE A 142 13.48 13.52 9.90
CA PHE A 142 12.65 14.40 9.06
C PHE A 142 12.79 14.07 7.57
N GLY A 143 14.01 13.79 7.10
CA GLY A 143 14.27 13.39 5.72
C GLY A 143 13.56 12.08 5.36
N ALA A 144 13.64 11.06 6.24
CA ALA A 144 12.92 9.81 6.06
C ALA A 144 11.40 10.03 5.99
N LEU A 145 10.85 10.81 6.93
CA LEU A 145 9.42 11.11 7.00
C LEU A 145 8.93 11.83 5.74
N LEU A 146 9.66 12.85 5.29
CA LEU A 146 9.33 13.64 4.10
C LEU A 146 9.28 12.76 2.84
N PHE A 147 10.29 11.91 2.64
CA PHE A 147 10.35 11.02 1.47
C PHE A 147 9.27 9.93 1.53
N ILE A 148 9.01 9.36 2.70
CA ILE A 148 7.94 8.37 2.89
C ILE A 148 6.59 9.00 2.55
N LEU A 149 6.29 10.17 3.10
CA LEU A 149 5.02 10.88 2.91
C LEU A 149 4.84 11.34 1.46
N SER A 150 5.89 11.88 0.85
CA SER A 150 5.88 12.29 -0.56
C SER A 150 5.67 11.08 -1.48
N GLY A 151 6.38 9.98 -1.20
CA GLY A 151 6.29 8.73 -1.95
C GLY A 151 4.94 8.03 -1.81
N SER A 152 4.28 8.09 -0.65
CA SER A 152 2.95 7.52 -0.44
C SER A 152 1.83 8.35 -1.07
N THR A 153 2.02 9.66 -1.17
CA THR A 153 1.00 10.58 -1.70
C THR A 153 0.88 10.48 -3.23
N LEU A 154 1.98 10.23 -3.94
CA LEU A 154 2.00 10.17 -5.41
C LEU A 154 1.10 9.06 -6.01
N PRO A 155 1.17 7.79 -5.56
CA PRO A 155 0.27 6.74 -6.02
C PRO A 155 -1.17 6.97 -5.58
N ALA A 156 -1.37 7.51 -4.37
CA ALA A 156 -2.70 7.84 -3.85
C ALA A 156 -3.37 8.88 -4.73
N ALA A 157 -2.65 9.94 -5.14
CA ALA A 157 -3.16 10.97 -6.03
C ALA A 157 -3.49 10.42 -7.44
N GLY A 158 -2.64 9.56 -7.99
CA GLY A 158 -2.88 8.92 -9.29
C GLY A 158 -4.10 7.99 -9.29
N GLY A 159 -4.19 7.12 -8.28
CA GLY A 159 -5.32 6.22 -8.08
C GLY A 159 -6.62 6.97 -7.84
N LEU A 160 -6.60 8.00 -6.98
CA LEU A 160 -7.75 8.85 -6.72
C LEU A 160 -8.22 9.56 -7.99
N ARG A 161 -7.30 10.13 -8.78
CA ARG A 161 -7.64 10.79 -10.05
C ARG A 161 -8.26 9.84 -11.06
N ARG A 162 -7.78 8.60 -11.16
CA ARG A 162 -8.37 7.57 -12.02
C ARG A 162 -9.78 7.21 -11.54
N TRP A 163 -9.92 6.90 -10.26
CA TRP A 163 -11.21 6.57 -9.65
C TRP A 163 -12.22 7.70 -9.81
N SER A 164 -11.82 8.96 -9.60
CA SER A 164 -12.69 10.13 -9.80
C SER A 164 -13.11 10.31 -11.26
N ARG A 165 -12.27 9.94 -12.23
CA ARG A 165 -12.67 9.93 -13.65
C ARG A 165 -13.70 8.84 -13.92
N GLU A 166 -13.40 7.60 -13.55
CA GLU A 166 -14.32 6.46 -13.74
C GLU A 166 -15.67 6.71 -13.05
N TYR A 167 -15.66 7.33 -11.87
CA TYR A 167 -16.87 7.70 -11.13
C TYR A 167 -17.67 8.80 -11.85
N ARG A 168 -16.99 9.81 -12.39
CA ARG A 168 -17.65 10.87 -13.16
C ARG A 168 -18.25 10.32 -14.44
N ASP A 169 -17.52 9.45 -15.14
CA ASP A 169 -17.97 8.80 -16.37
C ASP A 169 -19.19 7.90 -16.09
N LEU A 170 -19.18 7.18 -14.96
CA LEU A 170 -20.32 6.38 -14.50
C LEU A 170 -21.58 7.26 -14.32
N LEU A 171 -21.45 8.40 -13.64
CA LEU A 171 -22.56 9.32 -13.41
C LEU A 171 -23.03 10.03 -14.69
N GLN A 172 -22.12 10.33 -15.61
CA GLN A 172 -22.45 10.95 -16.90
C GLN A 172 -23.15 9.98 -17.85
N LEU A 173 -22.78 8.70 -17.83
CA LEU A 173 -23.42 7.66 -18.64
C LEU A 173 -24.78 7.21 -18.08
N TYR A 174 -25.08 7.49 -16.81
CA TYR A 174 -26.34 7.09 -16.16
C TYR A 174 -27.61 7.49 -16.95
N PRO A 175 -27.83 8.75 -17.35
CA PRO A 175 -29.06 9.14 -18.06
C PRO A 175 -29.22 8.42 -19.41
N LEU A 176 -28.13 8.24 -20.16
CA LEU A 176 -28.15 7.55 -21.46
C LEU A 176 -28.39 6.05 -21.28
N TRP A 177 -27.74 5.45 -20.29
CA TRP A 177 -27.98 4.06 -19.92
C TRP A 177 -29.44 3.82 -19.52
N GLN A 178 -30.00 4.72 -18.70
CA GLN A 178 -31.37 4.58 -18.22
C GLN A 178 -32.37 4.62 -19.39
N SER A 179 -32.25 5.58 -20.32
CA SER A 179 -33.18 5.69 -21.45
C SER A 179 -33.12 4.49 -22.40
N LEU A 180 -31.93 3.97 -22.70
CA LEU A 180 -31.75 2.81 -23.57
C LEU A 180 -32.24 1.52 -22.92
N THR A 181 -31.93 1.31 -21.65
CA THR A 181 -32.33 0.09 -20.93
C THR A 181 -33.78 0.12 -20.46
N ASP A 182 -34.42 1.28 -20.37
CA ASP A 182 -35.89 1.37 -20.19
C ASP A 182 -36.63 0.96 -21.48
N ALA A 183 -36.07 1.24 -22.66
CA ALA A 183 -36.60 0.78 -23.94
C ALA A 183 -36.38 -0.73 -24.17
N VAL A 184 -35.24 -1.27 -23.70
CA VAL A 184 -34.88 -2.69 -23.84
C VAL A 184 -34.51 -3.29 -22.47
N PRO A 185 -35.50 -3.62 -21.62
CA PRO A 185 -35.24 -4.07 -20.25
C PRO A 185 -34.57 -5.44 -20.16
N VAL A 186 -34.65 -6.27 -21.21
CA VAL A 186 -34.04 -7.62 -21.25
C VAL A 186 -32.51 -7.58 -21.20
N VAL A 187 -31.89 -6.45 -21.50
CA VAL A 187 -30.43 -6.28 -21.50
C VAL A 187 -29.88 -6.00 -20.08
N ARG A 188 -30.74 -5.68 -19.10
CA ARG A 188 -30.30 -5.37 -17.72
C ARG A 188 -29.84 -6.62 -16.99
N LEU A 189 -28.60 -6.61 -16.51
CA LEU A 189 -28.03 -7.71 -15.73
C LEU A 189 -28.35 -7.60 -14.23
N ASP A 190 -28.54 -6.38 -13.72
CA ASP A 190 -28.86 -6.08 -12.33
C ASP A 190 -30.08 -5.15 -12.21
N PRO A 191 -30.82 -5.17 -11.08
CA PRO A 191 -31.92 -4.25 -10.86
C PRO A 191 -31.43 -2.78 -10.85
N PRO A 192 -32.18 -1.86 -11.48
CA PRO A 192 -31.76 -0.48 -11.63
C PRO A 192 -31.63 0.21 -10.28
N ARG A 193 -30.44 0.78 -10.02
CA ARG A 193 -30.19 1.62 -8.84
C ARG A 193 -30.58 3.05 -9.15
N SER A 194 -31.20 3.71 -8.17
CA SER A 194 -31.52 5.13 -8.30
C SER A 194 -30.23 5.95 -8.41
N ARG A 195 -30.30 7.07 -9.15
CA ARG A 195 -29.20 8.03 -9.29
C ARG A 195 -28.59 8.42 -7.94
N ILE A 196 -29.44 8.63 -6.91
CA ILE A 196 -29.03 8.97 -5.54
C ILE A 196 -28.22 7.84 -4.89
N SER A 197 -28.67 6.59 -5.06
CA SER A 197 -27.92 5.43 -4.57
C SER A 197 -26.58 5.29 -5.28
N GLU A 198 -26.46 5.72 -6.55
CA GLU A 198 -25.18 5.70 -7.26
C GLU A 198 -24.20 6.72 -6.70
N THR A 199 -24.68 7.91 -6.33
CA THR A 199 -23.85 8.98 -5.78
C THR A 199 -23.38 8.69 -4.35
N LEU A 200 -24.24 8.09 -3.53
CA LEU A 200 -23.96 7.86 -2.11
C LEU A 200 -23.14 6.59 -1.85
N PHE A 201 -23.18 5.60 -2.75
CA PHE A 201 -22.51 4.31 -2.55
C PHE A 201 -21.55 3.97 -3.71
N PRO A 202 -20.38 4.62 -3.79
CA PRO A 202 -19.43 4.46 -4.88
C PRO A 202 -18.54 3.20 -4.72
N ARG A 203 -19.15 2.03 -4.47
CA ARG A 203 -18.45 0.74 -4.44
C ARG A 203 -18.37 0.14 -5.85
N HIS A 204 -17.27 -0.54 -6.15
CA HIS A 204 -17.02 -1.25 -7.42
C HIS A 204 -17.26 -0.38 -8.66
N VAL A 205 -16.79 0.89 -8.64
CA VAL A 205 -17.00 1.86 -9.72
C VAL A 205 -16.54 1.33 -11.08
N HIS A 206 -15.38 0.68 -11.12
CA HIS A 206 -14.81 0.11 -12.34
C HIS A 206 -15.71 -0.96 -12.96
N ASP A 207 -16.10 -1.98 -12.18
CA ASP A 207 -16.93 -3.08 -12.65
C ASP A 207 -18.30 -2.59 -13.14
N ARG A 208 -18.85 -1.57 -12.45
CA ARG A 208 -20.13 -0.95 -12.82
C ARG A 208 -20.03 -0.14 -14.10
N LEU A 209 -18.94 0.62 -14.28
CA LEU A 209 -18.70 1.37 -15.51
C LEU A 209 -18.58 0.41 -16.69
N TYR A 210 -17.85 -0.70 -16.51
CA TYR A 210 -17.69 -1.76 -17.51
C TYR A 210 -19.01 -2.47 -17.87
N ARG A 211 -19.83 -2.82 -16.88
CA ARG A 211 -21.17 -3.38 -17.15
C ARG A 211 -22.05 -2.41 -17.90
N ARG A 212 -22.08 -1.14 -17.47
CA ARG A 212 -22.90 -0.09 -18.09
C ARG A 212 -22.55 0.09 -19.57
N THR A 213 -21.28 0.04 -19.96
CA THR A 213 -20.90 0.12 -21.36
C THR A 213 -21.32 -1.10 -22.17
N ILE A 214 -21.31 -2.31 -21.60
CA ILE A 214 -21.86 -3.51 -22.24
C ILE A 214 -23.38 -3.38 -22.43
N GLU A 215 -24.11 -3.02 -21.38
CA GLU A 215 -25.58 -2.90 -21.45
C GLU A 215 -26.02 -1.80 -22.44
N ILE A 216 -25.29 -0.67 -22.51
CA ILE A 216 -25.53 0.37 -23.53
C ILE A 216 -25.33 -0.21 -24.93
N ARG A 217 -24.22 -0.94 -25.15
CA ARG A 217 -23.90 -1.53 -26.46
C ARG A 217 -24.98 -2.54 -26.89
N ASP A 218 -25.39 -3.40 -25.98
CA ASP A 218 -26.38 -4.45 -26.26
C ASP A 218 -27.77 -3.87 -26.51
N ALA A 219 -28.15 -2.81 -25.78
CA ALA A 219 -29.40 -2.08 -26.03
C ALA A 219 -29.39 -1.41 -27.42
N VAL A 220 -28.28 -0.78 -27.82
CA VAL A 220 -28.13 -0.18 -29.16
C VAL A 220 -28.22 -1.25 -30.25
N LEU A 221 -27.55 -2.40 -30.09
CA LEU A 221 -27.61 -3.50 -31.04
C LEU A 221 -29.04 -4.03 -31.19
N THR A 222 -29.73 -4.25 -30.07
CA THR A 222 -31.12 -4.75 -30.08
C THR A 222 -32.06 -3.76 -30.78
N LEU A 223 -31.94 -2.46 -30.49
CA LEU A 223 -32.76 -1.43 -31.14
C LEU A 223 -32.46 -1.32 -32.65
N SER A 224 -31.20 -1.49 -33.06
CA SER A 224 -30.82 -1.45 -34.47
C SER A 224 -31.35 -2.63 -35.29
N ASP A 225 -31.46 -3.81 -34.67
CA ASP A 225 -32.04 -5.01 -35.28
C ASP A 225 -33.57 -4.87 -35.49
N HIS A 226 -34.22 -4.04 -34.67
CA HIS A 226 -35.66 -3.76 -34.75
C HIS A 226 -36.00 -2.48 -35.53
N GLY A 227 -35.03 -1.86 -36.22
CA GLY A 227 -35.25 -0.68 -37.06
C GLY A 227 -36.29 -0.94 -38.16
N PRO A 228 -37.08 0.08 -38.56
CA PRO A 228 -38.27 -0.11 -39.40
C PRO A 228 -37.88 -0.76 -40.73
N ARG A 229 -38.45 -1.95 -41.01
CA ARG A 229 -38.51 -2.49 -42.37
C ARG A 229 -39.12 -1.40 -43.26
N GLN A 230 -38.32 -0.78 -44.12
CA GLN A 230 -38.82 0.14 -45.13
C GLN A 230 -39.80 -0.65 -46.02
N PRO A 231 -41.10 -0.28 -46.08
CA PRO A 231 -42.01 -0.87 -47.04
C PRO A 231 -41.57 -0.40 -48.44
N SER A 232 -41.22 -1.38 -49.28
CA SER A 232 -41.00 -1.23 -50.72
C SER A 232 -42.27 -0.78 -51.44
#